data_AF-A0A2A2GRR5-F1
#
_entry.id   AF-A0A2A2GRR5-F1
#
_cell.length_a   1.000
_cell.length_b   1.000
_cell.length_c   1.000
_cell.angle_alpha   90.00
_cell.angle_beta   90.00
_cell.angle_gamma   90.00
#
_symmetry.space_group_name_H-M   'P 1'
#
loop_
_entity.id
_entity.type
_entity.pdbx_description
1 polymer ?
#
loop_
_entity_poly.entity_id
_entity_poly.type
_entity_poly.pdbx_seq_one_letter_code
_entity_poly.pdbx_strand_id
1 'polypeptide(L)' 'MLFSSYIFIFVFLPIVWFGFHTIKALSFSHSYALAKIFLVLSSLFFYAYWKLSYLPILLSSIAL' A
#
# COMPACT_ATOMS: atom_id res chain seq x y z
N MET A 1 -8.77 5.95 -4.53
CA MET A 1 -8.82 7.30 -3.93
C MET A 1 -8.16 8.29 -4.88
N LEU A 2 -8.50 9.59 -4.87
CA LEU A 2 -7.74 10.57 -5.67
C LEU A 2 -6.54 11.06 -4.89
N PHE A 3 -5.40 11.28 -5.55
CA PHE A 3 -4.18 11.83 -4.92
C PHE A 3 -4.41 13.22 -4.33
N SER A 4 -5.31 14.01 -4.92
CA SER A 4 -5.72 15.33 -4.43
C SER A 4 -6.75 15.28 -3.30
N SER A 5 -7.22 14.09 -2.91
CA SER A 5 -8.21 13.98 -1.84
C SER A 5 -7.56 14.24 -0.48
N TYR A 6 -8.20 15.05 0.36
CA TYR A 6 -7.79 15.29 1.75
C TYR A 6 -7.63 13.99 2.54
N ILE A 7 -8.50 13.00 2.30
CA ILE A 7 -8.43 11.70 2.97
C ILE A 7 -7.15 10.93 2.58
N PHE A 8 -6.65 11.11 1.35
CA PHE A 8 -5.38 10.51 0.94
C PHE A 8 -4.21 11.14 1.68
N ILE A 9 -4.15 12.47 1.69
CA ILE A 9 -3.01 13.22 2.22
C ILE A 9 -2.93 13.11 3.75
N PHE A 10 -4.06 13.27 4.45
CA PHE A 10 -4.09 13.37 5.90
C PHE A 10 -4.39 12.07 6.64
N VAL A 11 -4.90 11.05 5.95
CA VAL A 11 -5.24 9.76 6.58
C VAL A 11 -4.38 8.65 6.00
N PHE A 12 -4.48 8.41 4.69
CA PHE A 12 -3.81 7.26 4.08
C PHE A 12 -2.29 7.40 4.07
N LEU A 13 -1.74 8.53 3.62
CA LEU A 13 -0.31 8.76 3.56
C LEU A 13 0.37 8.61 4.95
N PRO A 14 -0.10 9.27 6.03
CA PRO A 14 0.50 9.07 7.35
C PRO A 14 0.31 7.64 7.85
N ILE A 15 -0.84 6.99 7.65
CA ILE A 15 -1.03 5.58 8.05
C ILE A 15 -0.03 4.65 7.37
N VAL A 16 0.14 4.79 6.05
CA VAL A 16 1.10 3.96 5.30
C VAL A 16 2.53 4.25 5.74
N TRP A 17 2.87 5.53 5.96
CA TRP A 17 4.19 5.92 6.43
C TRP A 17 4.51 5.37 7.82
N PHE A 18 3.59 5.53 8.77
CA PHE A 18 3.72 4.96 10.11
C PHE A 18 3.76 3.43 10.07
N GLY A 19 2.87 2.78 9.32
CA GLY A 19 2.86 1.32 9.17
C GLY A 19 4.16 0.75 8.60
N PHE A 20 4.73 1.41 7.60
CA PHE A 20 6.04 1.02 7.07
C PHE A 20 7.15 1.15 8.11
N HIS A 21 7.19 2.28 8.82
CA HIS A 21 8.20 2.52 9.85
C HIS A 21 8.05 1.59 11.06
N THR A 22 6.84 1.25 11.49
CA THR A 22 6.62 0.31 12.60
C THR A 22 7.06 -1.10 12.21
N ILE A 23 6.71 -1.59 11.02
CA ILE A 23 7.15 -2.90 10.52
C ILE A 23 8.67 -2.96 10.39
N LYS A 24 9.30 -1.87 9.94
CA LYS A 24 10.77 -1.77 9.86
C LYS A 24 11.42 -1.71 11.25
N ALA A 25 10.78 -1.08 12.23
CA ALA A 25 11.26 -0.96 13.60
C ALA A 25 11.14 -2.26 14.40
N LEU A 26 10.21 -3.14 14.02
CA LEU A 26 10.17 -4.51 14.51
C LEU A 26 11.47 -5.22 14.07
N SER A 27 12.37 -5.54 15.00
CA SER A 27 13.72 -6.06 14.72
C SER A 27 13.74 -7.56 14.35
N PHE A 28 12.93 -7.96 13.36
CA PHE A 28 12.94 -9.32 12.82
C PHE A 28 13.88 -9.42 11.61
N SER A 29 14.50 -10.60 11.41
CA SER A 29 15.35 -10.87 10.24
C SER A 29 14.66 -10.64 8.88
N HIS A 30 13.32 -10.66 8.83
CA HIS A 30 12.53 -10.50 7.61
C HIS A 30 11.72 -9.19 7.54
N SER A 31 11.94 -8.26 8.46
CA SER A 31 11.16 -7.00 8.54
C SER A 31 11.18 -6.19 7.26
N TYR A 32 12.30 -6.20 6.53
CA TYR A 32 12.42 -5.53 5.24
C TYR A 32 11.53 -6.15 4.15
N ALA A 33 11.36 -7.46 4.16
CA ALA A 33 10.47 -8.15 3.21
C ALA A 33 9.00 -7.83 3.53
N LEU A 34 8.61 -7.90 4.82
CA LEU A 34 7.27 -7.54 5.25
C LEU A 34 6.94 -6.07 4.98
N ALA A 35 7.88 -5.16 5.21
CA ALA A 35 7.69 -3.73 4.95
C ALA A 35 7.47 -3.45 3.46
N LYS A 36 8.18 -4.15 2.57
CA LYS A 36 7.95 -4.09 1.12
C LYS A 36 6.57 -4.63 0.74
N ILE A 37 6.16 -5.77 1.28
CA ILE A 37 4.83 -6.35 1.03
C ILE A 37 3.72 -5.38 1.49
N PHE A 38 3.90 -4.75 2.65
CA PHE A 38 2.96 -3.74 3.15
C PHE A 38 2.81 -2.54 2.21
N LEU A 39 3.90 -2.05 1.62
CA LEU A 39 3.84 -0.96 0.63
C LEU A 39 3.11 -1.41 -0.64
N VAL A 40 3.37 -2.62 -1.13
CA VAL A 40 2.69 -3.17 -2.31
C VAL A 40 1.19 -3.33 -2.05
N LEU A 41 0.81 -3.89 -0.90
CA LEU A 41 -0.59 -4.01 -0.50
C LEU A 41 -1.26 -2.66 -0.33
N SER A 42 -0.58 -1.68 0.27
CA SER A 42 -1.10 -0.32 0.41
C SER A 42 -1.36 0.32 -0.96
N SER A 43 -0.42 0.15 -1.91
CA SER A 43 -0.60 0.59 -3.30
C SER A 43 -1.81 -0.08 -3.96
N LEU A 44 -1.92 -1.40 -3.85
CA LEU A 44 -3.07 -2.15 -4.37
C LEU A 44 -4.39 -1.64 -3.76
N PHE A 45 -4.42 -1.37 -2.46
CA PHE A 45 -5.61 -0.85 -1.77
C PHE A 45 -6.01 0.53 -2.27
N PHE A 46 -5.03 1.41 -2.53
CA PHE A 46 -5.27 2.73 -3.10
C PHE A 46 -5.96 2.66 -4.47
N TYR A 47 -5.52 1.73 -5.33
CA TYR A 47 -6.13 1.46 -6.64
C TYR A 47 -7.50 0.77 -6.52
N ALA A 48 -7.63 -0.19 -5.60
CA ALA A 48 -8.85 -0.95 -5.35
C ALA A 48 -10.02 -0.11 -4.83
N TYR A 49 -9.71 1.00 -4.12
CA TYR A 49 -10.68 1.84 -3.42
C TYR A 49 -11.88 2.30 -4.28
N TRP A 50 -11.67 2.55 -5.57
CA TRP A 50 -12.76 3.00 -6.46
C TRP A 50 -13.50 1.86 -7.14
N LYS A 51 -12.77 0.82 -7.57
CA LYS A 51 -13.32 -0.34 -8.28
C LYS A 51 -12.41 -1.54 -8.04
N LEU A 52 -12.88 -2.48 -7.23
CA LEU A 52 -12.17 -3.73 -6.93
C LEU A 52 -11.83 -4.54 -8.19
N SER A 53 -12.66 -4.43 -9.25
CA SER A 53 -12.46 -5.11 -10.53
C SER A 53 -11.18 -4.71 -11.28
N TYR A 54 -10.60 -3.53 -11.00
CA TYR A 54 -9.33 -3.12 -11.62
C TYR A 54 -8.11 -3.78 -10.99
N LEU A 55 -8.25 -4.36 -9.80
CA LEU A 55 -7.17 -5.00 -9.05
C LEU A 55 -6.62 -6.24 -9.78
N PRO A 56 -7.44 -7.23 -10.22
CA PRO A 56 -6.94 -8.35 -11.01
C PRO A 56 -6.45 -7.94 -12.40
N ILE A 57 -7.00 -6.88 -13.01
CA ILE A 57 -6.53 -6.36 -14.30
C ILE A 57 -5.13 -5.77 -14.16
N LEU A 58 -4.89 -4.97 -13.11
CA LEU A 58 -3.59 -4.40 -12.80
C LEU A 58 -2.56 -5.49 -12.49
N LEU A 59 -2.92 -6.47 -11.66
CA LEU A 59 -2.05 -7.61 -11.33
C LEU A 59 -1.72 -8.44 -12.57
N SER A 60 -2.72 -8.72 -13.42
CA SER A 60 -2.51 -9.40 -14.70
C SER A 60 -1.52 -8.62 -15.57
N SER A 61 -1.65 -7.29 -15.67
CA SER A 61 -0.75 -6.44 -16.46
C SER A 61 0.68 -6.33 -15.91
N ILE A 62 0.91 -6.61 -14.63
CA ILE A 62 2.25 -6.62 -14.03
C ILE A 62 2.89 -8.02 -14.15
N ALA A 63 2.06 -9.07 -14.19
CA ALA A 63 2.51 -10.46 -14.22
C ALA A 63 2.69 -11.03 -15.64
N LEU A 64 1.95 -10.51 -16.63
CA LEU A 64 2.12 -10.77 -18.06
C LEU A 64 3.23 -9.89 -18.64
#